data_AF-A0A2N1D515-F1
#
_entry.id   AF-A0A2N1D515-F1
#
_cell.length_a   1.000
_cell.length_b   1.000
_cell.length_c   1.000
_cell.angle_alpha   90.00
_cell.angle_beta   90.00
_cell.angle_gamma   90.00
#
_symmetry.space_group_name_H-M   'P 1'
#
loop_
_entity.id
_entity.type
_entity.pdbx_description
1 polymer ?
#
loop_
_entity_poly.entity_id
_entity_poly.type
_entity_poly.pdbx_seq_one_letter_code
_entity_poly.pdbx_strand_id
1 'polypeptide(L)'
;MAFGDKNIQRGDKGSDVVALQLKLNGFRGTVWDGDFGPGSELQVMAFQREVMKLTTPSGVFDANCFDALHEFETNHPIDFASVRCPCGQCNGFGQGRFKNKYRTGMPKIEAYHRREYPGVHKAILYAFRATCFHLKNHDFPLPILTSGYRCWIHNEMKGRRSTNHMGKAIDIDFPAQPGELKRDDGERCDRARDLLVDKAGFQIGWHGNNRKALEPASIAPTWLHMDVRCYSQKYLADIFFVTDETQL
;
A
#
# COMPACT_ATOMS: atom_id res chain seq x y z
N MET A 1 21.27 13.06 6.51
CA MET A 1 21.60 12.69 5.12
C MET A 1 20.31 12.58 4.36
N ALA A 2 20.24 13.12 3.16
CA ALA A 2 19.10 12.97 2.27
C ALA A 2 19.10 11.56 1.66
N PHE A 3 17.93 11.11 1.21
CA PHE A 3 17.78 9.83 0.54
C PHE A 3 18.52 9.88 -0.82
N GLY A 4 19.49 8.98 -1.03
CA GLY A 4 20.34 8.98 -2.23
C GLY A 4 21.79 9.46 -2.01
N ASP A 5 22.11 10.05 -0.85
CA ASP A 5 23.46 10.59 -0.60
C ASP A 5 24.54 9.53 -0.34
N LYS A 6 24.12 8.32 0.03
CA LYS A 6 25.00 7.19 0.34
C LYS A 6 24.32 5.85 0.03
N ASN A 7 25.12 4.80 -0.08
CA ASN A 7 24.61 3.44 -0.06
C ASN A 7 23.91 3.16 1.27
N ILE A 8 22.83 2.38 1.23
CA ILE A 8 22.07 1.96 2.41
C ILE A 8 22.18 0.44 2.55
N GLN A 9 22.62 -0.03 3.71
CA GLN A 9 22.87 -1.44 3.96
C GLN A 9 22.62 -1.83 5.41
N ARG A 10 22.75 -3.13 5.71
CA ARG A 10 22.55 -3.68 7.05
C ARG A 10 23.32 -2.91 8.12
N GLY A 11 22.62 -2.52 9.18
CA GLY A 11 23.14 -1.75 10.30
C GLY A 11 22.96 -0.23 10.16
N ASP A 12 22.65 0.28 8.97
CA ASP A 12 22.27 1.69 8.80
C ASP A 12 20.98 2.01 9.55
N LYS A 13 20.89 3.24 10.06
CA LYS A 13 19.71 3.76 10.71
C LYS A 13 19.43 5.20 10.31
N GLY A 14 18.16 5.57 10.17
CA GLY A 14 17.79 6.95 9.89
C GLY A 14 16.53 7.11 9.05
N SER A 15 16.24 8.36 8.70
CA SER A 15 15.10 8.74 7.87
C SER A 15 15.24 8.25 6.42
N ASP A 16 16.46 8.11 5.92
CA ASP A 16 16.79 7.49 4.64
C ASP A 16 16.36 6.01 4.61
N VAL A 17 16.62 5.27 5.69
CA VAL A 17 16.16 3.88 5.86
C VAL A 17 14.63 3.81 5.93
N VAL A 18 13.97 4.72 6.66
CA VAL A 18 12.49 4.81 6.68
C VAL A 18 11.93 5.01 5.28
N ALA A 19 12.52 5.94 4.51
CA ALA A 19 12.11 6.22 3.14
C ALA A 19 12.29 4.99 2.24
N LEU A 20 13.43 4.29 2.34
CA LEU A 20 13.68 3.06 1.58
C LEU A 20 12.66 1.97 1.89
N GLN A 21 12.43 1.69 3.18
CA GLN A 21 11.49 0.67 3.64
C GLN A 21 10.06 0.93 3.14
N LEU A 22 9.66 2.21 3.07
CA LEU A 22 8.37 2.61 2.50
C LEU A 22 8.33 2.41 0.99
N LYS A 23 9.33 2.94 0.25
CA LYS A 23 9.38 2.85 -1.22
C LYS A 23 9.42 1.40 -1.71
N LEU A 24 10.04 0.50 -0.95
CA LEU A 24 10.09 -0.93 -1.24
C LEU A 24 8.97 -1.76 -0.60
N ASN A 25 7.90 -1.13 -0.06
CA ASN A 25 6.82 -1.84 0.66
C ASN A 25 5.95 -2.79 -0.21
N GLY A 26 6.32 -3.08 -1.44
CA GLY A 26 5.72 -4.15 -2.24
C GLY A 26 6.71 -5.20 -2.75
N PHE A 27 7.97 -5.13 -2.32
CA PHE A 27 8.98 -6.17 -2.55
C PHE A 27 9.21 -6.86 -1.20
N ARG A 28 8.35 -7.82 -0.87
CA ARG A 28 8.15 -8.39 0.48
C ARG A 28 7.52 -7.40 1.49
N GLY A 29 7.44 -7.80 2.76
CA GLY A 29 6.87 -7.01 3.85
C GLY A 29 7.87 -6.75 4.99
N THR A 30 7.94 -5.49 5.43
CA THR A 30 8.61 -5.08 6.67
C THR A 30 7.88 -3.86 7.27
N VAL A 31 8.41 -3.35 8.38
CA VAL A 31 8.02 -2.07 8.98
C VAL A 31 9.02 -0.97 8.63
N TRP A 32 8.57 0.28 8.54
CA TRP A 32 9.43 1.44 8.29
C TRP A 32 9.90 2.07 9.61
N ASP A 33 10.70 1.32 10.36
CA ASP A 33 11.23 1.73 11.65
C ASP A 33 12.55 2.51 11.58
N GLY A 34 13.14 2.61 10.40
CA GLY A 34 14.41 3.29 10.20
C GLY A 34 15.62 2.49 10.66
N ASP A 35 15.47 1.18 10.90
CA ASP A 35 16.57 0.26 11.20
C ASP A 35 16.74 -0.73 10.05
N PHE A 36 17.89 -0.70 9.37
CA PHE A 36 18.16 -1.61 8.28
C PHE A 36 18.60 -2.97 8.83
N GLY A 37 17.60 -3.77 9.22
CA GLY A 37 17.78 -5.15 9.66
C GLY A 37 17.67 -6.18 8.52
N PRO A 38 17.60 -7.48 8.87
CA PRO A 38 17.46 -8.57 7.90
C PRO A 38 16.21 -8.44 7.00
N GLY A 39 15.11 -7.89 7.54
CA GLY A 39 13.89 -7.66 6.77
C GLY A 39 14.10 -6.66 5.63
N SER A 40 14.77 -5.53 5.92
CA SER A 40 15.11 -4.51 4.92
C SER A 40 16.06 -5.05 3.85
N GLU A 41 17.08 -5.84 4.25
CA GLU A 41 18.00 -6.47 3.30
C GLU A 41 17.25 -7.40 2.33
N LEU A 42 16.32 -8.22 2.84
CA LEU A 42 15.51 -9.09 1.99
C LEU A 42 14.59 -8.30 1.04
N GLN A 43 14.09 -7.12 1.44
CA GLN A 43 13.34 -6.25 0.53
C GLN A 43 14.23 -5.72 -0.60
N VAL A 44 15.44 -5.26 -0.27
CA VAL A 44 16.41 -4.80 -1.28
C VAL A 44 16.78 -5.93 -2.22
N MET A 45 17.06 -7.12 -1.71
CA MET A 45 17.35 -8.28 -2.55
C MET A 45 16.19 -8.67 -3.48
N ALA A 46 14.95 -8.54 -3.01
CA ALA A 46 13.76 -8.78 -3.83
C ALA A 46 13.65 -7.74 -4.96
N PHE A 47 13.80 -6.45 -4.64
CA PHE A 47 13.83 -5.37 -5.63
C PHE A 47 14.94 -5.58 -6.68
N GLN A 48 16.17 -5.85 -6.24
CA GLN A 48 17.31 -6.14 -7.10
C GLN A 48 17.07 -7.34 -8.03
N ARG A 49 16.49 -8.41 -7.50
CA ARG A 49 16.18 -9.60 -8.31
C ARG A 49 15.07 -9.33 -9.32
N GLU A 50 14.00 -8.69 -8.87
CA GLU A 50 12.76 -8.63 -9.64
C GLU A 50 12.75 -7.45 -10.62
N VAL A 51 13.22 -6.28 -10.19
CA VAL A 51 13.25 -5.05 -11.02
C VAL A 51 14.56 -4.98 -11.80
N MET A 52 15.71 -5.12 -11.13
CA MET A 52 17.02 -5.01 -11.77
C MET A 52 17.50 -6.33 -12.43
N LYS A 53 16.71 -7.41 -12.32
CA LYS A 53 16.98 -8.73 -12.92
C LYS A 53 18.33 -9.35 -12.50
N LEU A 54 18.81 -9.03 -11.29
CA LEU A 54 20.07 -9.58 -10.78
C LEU A 54 19.90 -11.04 -10.34
N THR A 55 20.76 -11.92 -10.85
CA THR A 55 20.81 -13.34 -10.45
C THR A 55 21.41 -13.53 -9.05
N THR A 56 22.31 -12.63 -8.64
CA THR A 56 22.94 -12.61 -7.31
C THR A 56 22.75 -11.24 -6.65
N PRO A 57 21.60 -10.98 -6.01
CA PRO A 57 21.35 -9.73 -5.29
C PRO A 57 22.33 -9.53 -4.13
N SER A 58 22.85 -8.31 -3.98
CA SER A 58 23.81 -7.96 -2.92
C SER A 58 23.13 -7.66 -1.58
N GLY A 59 21.87 -7.20 -1.59
CA GLY A 59 21.19 -6.67 -0.40
C GLY A 59 21.67 -5.27 0.03
N VAL A 60 22.61 -4.67 -0.70
CA VAL A 60 23.09 -3.30 -0.51
C VAL A 60 22.37 -2.39 -1.51
N PHE A 61 21.74 -1.32 -1.02
CA PHE A 61 21.06 -0.34 -1.86
C PHE A 61 22.05 0.75 -2.30
N ASP A 62 22.64 0.57 -3.48
CA ASP A 62 23.68 1.43 -4.04
C ASP A 62 23.15 2.42 -5.09
N ALA A 63 24.05 3.17 -5.74
CA ALA A 63 23.70 4.14 -6.80
C ALA A 63 22.85 3.53 -7.91
N ASN A 64 23.17 2.32 -8.39
CA ASN A 64 22.39 1.64 -9.42
C ASN A 64 20.98 1.29 -8.92
N CYS A 65 20.85 0.97 -7.62
CA CYS A 65 19.54 0.75 -7.01
C CYS A 65 18.70 2.05 -6.95
N PHE A 66 19.33 3.20 -6.68
CA PHE A 66 18.64 4.49 -6.72
C PHE A 66 18.15 4.83 -8.14
N ASP A 67 19.00 4.65 -9.15
CA ASP A 67 18.62 4.87 -10.55
C ASP A 67 17.47 3.95 -10.98
N ALA A 68 17.57 2.66 -10.66
CA ALA A 68 16.52 1.69 -10.96
C ALA A 68 15.21 1.99 -10.22
N LEU A 69 15.27 2.49 -8.98
CA LEU A 69 14.09 2.88 -8.23
C LEU A 69 13.44 4.11 -8.84
N HIS A 70 14.23 5.11 -9.25
CA HIS A 70 13.72 6.29 -9.92
C HIS A 70 13.02 5.95 -11.25
N GLU A 71 13.62 5.08 -12.06
CA GLU A 71 13.02 4.56 -13.30
C GLU A 71 11.74 3.77 -12.99
N PHE A 72 11.77 2.91 -11.98
CA PHE A 72 10.62 2.14 -11.54
C PHE A 72 9.45 3.05 -11.14
N GLU A 73 9.69 4.09 -10.35
CA GLU A 73 8.66 5.04 -9.92
C GLU A 73 8.09 5.85 -11.09
N THR A 74 8.96 6.26 -12.03
CA THR A 74 8.55 6.98 -13.25
C THR A 74 7.64 6.13 -14.14
N ASN A 75 7.95 4.84 -14.25
CA ASN A 75 7.19 3.90 -15.09
C ASN A 75 5.92 3.34 -14.43
N HIS A 76 5.73 3.58 -13.13
CA HIS A 76 4.56 3.13 -12.36
C HIS A 76 3.94 4.29 -11.58
N PRO A 77 3.46 5.35 -12.27
CA PRO A 77 2.84 6.49 -11.62
C PRO A 77 1.52 6.10 -10.95
N ILE A 78 1.13 6.85 -9.91
CA ILE A 78 -0.19 6.71 -9.30
C ILE A 78 -1.08 7.86 -9.76
N ASP A 79 -2.22 7.52 -10.35
CA ASP A 79 -3.26 8.51 -10.64
C ASP A 79 -3.99 8.92 -9.36
N PHE A 80 -3.57 10.05 -8.79
CA PHE A 80 -4.21 10.62 -7.61
C PHE A 80 -5.66 11.09 -7.86
N ALA A 81 -6.10 11.28 -9.12
CA ALA A 81 -7.52 11.55 -9.37
C ALA A 81 -8.39 10.36 -8.94
N SER A 82 -7.96 9.13 -9.26
CA SER A 82 -8.62 7.89 -8.84
C SER A 82 -8.54 7.64 -7.32
N VAL A 83 -7.54 8.22 -6.65
CA VAL A 83 -7.37 8.11 -5.19
C VAL A 83 -8.31 9.06 -4.42
N ARG A 84 -8.75 10.17 -5.02
CA ARG A 84 -9.52 11.21 -4.33
C ARG A 84 -10.93 10.75 -3.94
N CYS A 85 -11.42 11.30 -2.84
CA CYS A 85 -12.76 11.04 -2.36
C CYS A 85 -13.85 11.59 -3.29
N PRO A 86 -14.81 10.76 -3.72
CA PRO A 86 -15.85 11.18 -4.68
C PRO A 86 -17.05 11.86 -4.02
N CYS A 87 -16.95 12.37 -2.78
CA CYS A 87 -18.11 12.94 -2.08
C CYS A 87 -18.59 14.28 -2.65
N GLY A 88 -17.79 14.95 -3.48
CA GLY A 88 -18.09 16.27 -4.04
C GLY A 88 -18.06 17.42 -3.01
N GLN A 89 -17.73 17.16 -1.74
CA GLN A 89 -17.77 18.17 -0.66
C GLN A 89 -16.43 18.40 0.04
N CYS A 90 -15.54 17.41 0.08
CA CYS A 90 -14.19 17.57 0.62
C CYS A 90 -13.18 17.82 -0.50
N ASN A 91 -11.98 18.26 -0.17
CA ASN A 91 -10.89 18.52 -1.12
C ASN A 91 -10.20 17.22 -1.61
N GLY A 92 -10.92 16.11 -1.65
CA GLY A 92 -10.41 14.77 -1.98
C GLY A 92 -9.96 13.93 -0.79
N PHE A 93 -9.63 14.52 0.36
CA PHE A 93 -9.03 13.80 1.51
C PHE A 93 -9.69 14.11 2.86
N GLY A 94 -11.02 14.21 2.87
CA GLY A 94 -11.79 14.44 4.09
C GLY A 94 -11.61 15.84 4.68
N GLN A 95 -11.98 15.99 5.96
CA GLN A 95 -11.98 17.25 6.70
C GLN A 95 -11.25 17.10 8.05
N GLY A 96 -10.44 16.05 8.21
CA GLY A 96 -9.69 15.77 9.44
C GLY A 96 -10.59 15.44 10.65
N ARG A 97 -11.81 14.98 10.42
CA ARG A 97 -12.79 14.72 11.49
C ARG A 97 -12.33 13.60 12.42
N PHE A 98 -12.77 13.69 13.68
CA PHE A 98 -12.72 12.62 14.68
C PHE A 98 -11.32 12.10 15.04
N LYS A 99 -10.29 12.96 14.98
CA LYS A 99 -8.95 12.65 15.54
C LYS A 99 -9.10 12.21 17.00
N ASN A 100 -8.45 11.10 17.36
CA ASN A 100 -8.49 10.49 18.70
C ASN A 100 -9.89 10.08 19.19
N LYS A 101 -10.87 9.91 18.29
CA LYS A 101 -12.18 9.34 18.62
C LYS A 101 -12.28 7.90 18.11
N TYR A 102 -12.90 7.05 18.91
CA TYR A 102 -13.09 5.64 18.59
C TYR A 102 -14.58 5.32 18.57
N ARG A 103 -14.94 4.20 17.95
CA ARG A 103 -16.32 3.69 17.96
C ARG A 103 -16.72 3.35 19.40
N THR A 104 -17.87 3.86 19.83
CA THR A 104 -18.42 3.62 21.17
C THR A 104 -18.58 2.13 21.44
N GLY A 105 -18.17 1.67 22.62
CA GLY A 105 -18.24 0.27 23.04
C GLY A 105 -17.17 -0.66 22.44
N MET A 106 -16.27 -0.14 21.59
CA MET A 106 -15.20 -0.93 20.99
C MET A 106 -13.84 -0.65 21.65
N PRO A 107 -12.89 -1.59 21.57
CA PRO A 107 -11.50 -1.35 21.97
C PRO A 107 -10.89 -0.13 21.29
N LYS A 108 -10.00 0.59 21.99
CA LYS A 108 -9.29 1.76 21.44
C LYS A 108 -8.11 1.34 20.55
N ILE A 109 -8.42 0.62 19.48
CA ILE A 109 -7.46 0.16 18.47
C ILE A 109 -7.75 0.79 17.11
N GLU A 110 -6.78 0.72 16.20
CA GLU A 110 -6.85 1.36 14.88
C GLU A 110 -8.06 0.91 14.05
N ALA A 111 -8.45 -0.36 14.18
CA ALA A 111 -9.61 -0.91 13.51
C ALA A 111 -10.93 -0.17 13.83
N TYR A 112 -10.99 0.52 14.98
CA TYR A 112 -12.17 1.26 15.46
C TYR A 112 -11.91 2.75 15.61
N HIS A 113 -10.75 3.24 15.16
CA HIS A 113 -10.46 4.66 15.13
C HIS A 113 -11.32 5.33 14.06
N ARG A 114 -12.01 6.40 14.45
CA ARG A 114 -12.97 7.11 13.59
C ARG A 114 -12.30 8.17 12.73
N ARG A 115 -10.99 8.28 12.78
CA ARG A 115 -10.24 9.40 12.24
C ARG A 115 -10.26 9.44 10.72
N GLU A 116 -10.40 10.66 10.19
CA GLU A 116 -9.95 11.03 8.85
C GLU A 116 -8.46 11.37 8.87
N TYR A 117 -7.65 10.58 8.17
CA TYR A 117 -6.23 10.87 8.01
C TYR A 117 -6.00 11.94 6.93
N PRO A 118 -4.90 12.71 7.00
CA PRO A 118 -4.68 13.87 6.13
C PRO A 118 -4.18 13.48 4.72
N GLY A 119 -4.72 12.40 4.14
CA GLY A 119 -4.27 11.84 2.86
C GLY A 119 -4.42 10.32 2.81
N VAL A 120 -3.81 9.69 1.80
CA VAL A 120 -3.67 8.22 1.72
C VAL A 120 -2.25 7.81 2.10
N HIS A 121 -2.13 6.67 2.78
CA HIS A 121 -0.89 6.23 3.39
C HIS A 121 0.16 5.82 2.33
N LYS A 122 1.37 6.39 2.39
CA LYS A 122 2.50 6.12 1.48
C LYS A 122 2.74 4.63 1.28
N ALA A 123 2.80 3.87 2.37
CA ALA A 123 3.03 2.43 2.32
C ALA A 123 2.03 1.65 1.45
N ILE A 124 0.73 2.01 1.44
CA ILE A 124 -0.24 1.30 0.59
C ILE A 124 -0.12 1.73 -0.88
N LEU A 125 0.27 2.98 -1.12
CA LEU A 125 0.52 3.53 -2.46
C LEU A 125 1.78 2.91 -3.10
N TYR A 126 2.90 2.81 -2.38
CA TYR A 126 4.08 2.10 -2.89
C TYR A 126 3.83 0.61 -3.06
N ALA A 127 3.06 -0.02 -2.16
CA ALA A 127 2.64 -1.40 -2.34
C ALA A 127 1.79 -1.58 -3.60
N PHE A 128 0.89 -0.62 -3.91
CA PHE A 128 0.11 -0.62 -5.14
C PHE A 128 0.97 -0.54 -6.40
N ARG A 129 1.98 0.34 -6.44
CA ARG A 129 2.93 0.42 -7.57
C ARG A 129 3.57 -0.94 -7.85
N ALA A 130 4.08 -1.59 -6.81
CA ALA A 130 4.65 -2.93 -6.92
C ALA A 130 3.61 -4.00 -7.28
N THR A 131 2.39 -3.90 -6.76
CA THR A 131 1.27 -4.79 -7.15
C THR A 131 1.02 -4.73 -8.65
N CYS A 132 0.95 -3.54 -9.25
CA CYS A 132 0.82 -3.38 -10.70
C CYS A 132 1.97 -4.05 -11.45
N PHE A 133 3.20 -3.86 -10.98
CA PHE A 133 4.40 -4.49 -11.56
C PHE A 133 4.35 -6.03 -11.49
N HIS A 134 4.05 -6.58 -10.31
CA HIS A 134 4.00 -8.03 -10.08
C HIS A 134 2.91 -8.67 -10.93
N LEU A 135 1.70 -8.10 -10.93
CA LEU A 135 0.58 -8.62 -11.71
C LEU A 135 0.89 -8.60 -13.20
N LYS A 136 1.44 -7.50 -13.72
CA LYS A 136 1.84 -7.38 -15.13
C LYS A 136 2.88 -8.43 -15.52
N ASN A 137 3.86 -8.71 -14.65
CA ASN A 137 4.91 -9.70 -14.92
C ASN A 137 4.46 -11.16 -14.76
N HIS A 138 3.21 -11.38 -14.32
CA HIS A 138 2.62 -12.70 -14.11
C HIS A 138 1.31 -12.87 -14.91
N ASP A 139 1.24 -12.23 -16.09
CA ASP A 139 0.16 -12.35 -17.08
C ASP A 139 -1.24 -11.94 -16.59
N PHE A 140 -1.31 -11.08 -15.58
CA PHE A 140 -2.58 -10.44 -15.20
C PHE A 140 -2.81 -9.18 -16.05
N PRO A 141 -4.10 -8.83 -16.33
CA PRO A 141 -4.45 -7.49 -16.75
C PRO A 141 -3.93 -6.46 -15.74
N LEU A 142 -3.55 -5.28 -16.23
CA LEU A 142 -3.17 -4.20 -15.34
C LEU A 142 -4.38 -3.81 -14.48
N PRO A 143 -4.27 -3.83 -13.14
CA PRO A 143 -5.39 -3.49 -12.28
C PRO A 143 -5.68 -1.99 -12.33
N ILE A 144 -6.94 -1.64 -12.06
CA ILE A 144 -7.43 -0.28 -11.94
C ILE A 144 -7.74 0.03 -10.48
N LEU A 145 -7.33 1.21 -10.00
CA LEU A 145 -7.71 1.68 -8.67
C LEU A 145 -9.15 2.20 -8.71
N THR A 146 -10.09 1.47 -8.11
CA THR A 146 -11.53 1.77 -8.19
C THR A 146 -12.05 2.52 -6.98
N SER A 147 -11.34 2.49 -5.84
CA SER A 147 -11.66 3.34 -4.69
C SER A 147 -10.43 3.65 -3.84
N GLY A 148 -10.08 4.92 -3.72
CA GLY A 148 -9.13 5.41 -2.73
C GLY A 148 -9.82 5.92 -1.46
N TYR A 149 -9.69 7.21 -1.19
CA TYR A 149 -10.16 7.86 0.03
C TYR A 149 -11.69 7.91 0.10
N ARG A 150 -12.26 7.61 1.27
CA ARG A 150 -13.70 7.73 1.58
C ARG A 150 -13.87 8.43 2.92
N CYS A 151 -14.15 9.73 2.90
CA CYS A 151 -14.40 10.54 4.10
C CYS A 151 -15.74 10.20 4.77
N TRP A 152 -16.02 10.77 5.94
CA TRP A 152 -17.28 10.57 6.67
C TRP A 152 -18.49 11.00 5.86
N ILE A 153 -18.41 12.10 5.11
CA ILE A 153 -19.50 12.56 4.23
C ILE A 153 -19.84 11.45 3.22
N HIS A 154 -18.83 10.88 2.54
CA HIS A 154 -19.06 9.78 1.60
C HIS A 154 -19.62 8.53 2.28
N ASN A 155 -19.13 8.22 3.49
CA ASN A 155 -19.63 7.08 4.26
C ASN A 155 -21.09 7.27 4.67
N GLU A 156 -21.49 8.45 5.13
CA GLU A 156 -22.86 8.80 5.47
C GLU A 156 -23.78 8.66 4.24
N MET A 157 -23.36 9.19 3.09
CA MET A 157 -24.09 9.06 1.82
C MET A 157 -24.29 7.60 1.38
N LYS A 158 -23.36 6.70 1.72
CA LYS A 158 -23.36 5.29 1.33
C LYS A 158 -23.79 4.34 2.47
N GLY A 159 -24.20 4.87 3.63
CA GLY A 159 -24.57 4.07 4.80
C GLY A 159 -23.43 3.22 5.39
N ARG A 160 -22.16 3.58 5.14
CA ARG A 160 -20.99 2.80 5.57
C ARG A 160 -20.53 3.21 6.98
N ARG A 161 -19.98 2.23 7.72
CA ARG A 161 -19.45 2.43 9.08
C ARG A 161 -17.95 2.18 9.20
N SER A 162 -17.31 1.58 8.20
CA SER A 162 -15.87 1.30 8.20
C SER A 162 -15.07 2.56 7.90
N THR A 163 -13.99 2.78 8.64
CA THR A 163 -13.06 3.90 8.45
C THR A 163 -11.79 3.50 7.70
N ASN A 164 -11.74 2.30 7.11
CA ASN A 164 -10.52 1.80 6.48
C ASN A 164 -10.04 2.72 5.33
N HIS A 165 -10.99 3.18 4.51
CA HIS A 165 -10.72 4.09 3.39
C HIS A 165 -10.57 5.55 3.80
N MET A 166 -10.53 5.87 5.10
CA MET A 166 -10.18 7.22 5.54
C MET A 166 -8.66 7.43 5.54
N GLY A 167 -7.99 6.94 4.49
CA GLY A 167 -6.55 7.09 4.24
C GLY A 167 -5.72 5.81 4.33
N LYS A 168 -6.26 4.67 4.76
CA LYS A 168 -5.45 3.45 5.03
C LYS A 168 -5.64 2.33 4.01
N ALA A 169 -6.57 2.47 3.09
CA ALA A 169 -6.96 1.42 2.18
C ALA A 169 -7.24 1.93 0.78
N ILE A 170 -7.08 1.03 -0.19
CA ILE A 170 -7.47 1.20 -1.59
C ILE A 170 -8.17 -0.08 -2.05
N ASP A 171 -9.13 0.08 -2.96
CA ASP A 171 -9.73 -1.03 -3.70
C ASP A 171 -9.18 -0.98 -5.13
N ILE A 172 -8.76 -2.13 -5.63
CA ILE A 172 -8.34 -2.32 -7.01
C ILE A 172 -9.15 -3.44 -7.66
N ASP A 173 -9.37 -3.32 -8.96
CA ASP A 173 -10.17 -4.24 -9.75
C ASP A 173 -9.44 -4.57 -11.05
N PHE A 174 -9.87 -5.60 -11.76
CA PHE A 174 -9.37 -5.95 -13.08
C PHE A 174 -10.38 -5.54 -14.15
N PRO A 175 -9.94 -4.98 -15.29
CA PRO A 175 -10.85 -4.71 -16.40
C PRO A 175 -11.52 -6.02 -16.87
N ALA A 176 -12.85 -6.07 -16.76
CA ALA A 176 -13.65 -7.20 -17.25
C ALA A 176 -13.44 -7.41 -18.74
N GLN A 177 -13.21 -8.66 -19.15
CA GLN A 177 -13.11 -9.01 -20.56
C GLN A 177 -14.46 -9.44 -21.14
N PRO A 178 -14.71 -9.24 -22.45
CA PRO A 178 -15.94 -9.72 -23.09
C PRO A 178 -16.14 -11.23 -22.86
N GLY A 179 -17.30 -11.59 -22.30
CA GLY A 179 -17.65 -12.99 -22.02
C GLY A 179 -17.20 -13.51 -20.65
N GLU A 180 -16.44 -12.75 -19.87
CA GLU A 180 -16.12 -13.13 -18.48
C GLU A 180 -17.36 -13.08 -17.59
N LEU A 181 -17.48 -14.09 -16.74
CA LEU A 181 -18.46 -14.19 -15.68
C LEU A 181 -17.84 -13.73 -14.36
N LYS A 182 -18.70 -13.42 -13.37
CA LYS A 182 -18.24 -13.08 -12.01
C LYS A 182 -17.34 -14.14 -11.37
N ARG A 183 -17.52 -15.41 -11.77
CA ARG A 183 -16.69 -16.51 -11.30
C ARG A 183 -15.24 -16.35 -11.79
N ASP A 184 -15.05 -16.01 -13.06
CA ASP A 184 -13.71 -15.85 -13.66
C ASP A 184 -12.95 -14.71 -12.98
N ASP A 185 -13.66 -13.62 -12.66
CA ASP A 185 -13.11 -12.50 -11.93
C ASP A 185 -12.74 -12.86 -10.47
N GLY A 186 -13.57 -13.68 -9.82
CA GLY A 186 -13.25 -14.23 -8.50
C GLY A 186 -12.00 -15.12 -8.50
N GLU A 187 -11.92 -16.05 -9.45
CA GLU A 187 -10.74 -16.92 -9.63
C GLU A 187 -9.48 -16.10 -9.94
N ARG A 188 -9.60 -15.03 -10.73
CA ARG A 188 -8.51 -14.06 -10.97
C ARG A 188 -8.09 -13.34 -9.69
N CYS A 189 -9.03 -12.83 -8.91
CA CYS A 189 -8.74 -12.16 -7.65
C CYS A 189 -8.05 -13.10 -6.65
N ASP A 190 -8.44 -14.37 -6.58
CA ASP A 190 -7.81 -15.35 -5.69
C ASP A 190 -6.36 -15.64 -6.11
N ARG A 191 -6.10 -15.87 -7.40
CA ARG A 191 -4.72 -16.02 -7.89
C ARG A 191 -3.88 -14.76 -7.64
N ALA A 192 -4.48 -13.59 -7.79
CA ALA A 192 -3.79 -12.32 -7.51
C ALA A 192 -3.47 -12.16 -6.02
N ARG A 193 -4.37 -12.55 -5.11
CA ARG A 193 -4.10 -12.60 -3.67
C ARG A 193 -2.89 -13.49 -3.36
N ASP A 194 -2.87 -14.70 -3.91
CA ASP A 194 -1.78 -15.65 -3.70
C ASP A 194 -0.44 -15.09 -4.16
N LEU A 195 -0.42 -14.47 -5.36
CA LEU A 195 0.79 -13.81 -5.88
C LEU A 195 1.26 -12.68 -4.96
N LEU A 196 0.35 -11.84 -4.47
CA LEU A 196 0.69 -10.70 -3.62
C LEU A 196 1.09 -11.12 -2.20
N VAL A 197 0.61 -12.26 -1.71
CA VAL A 197 1.13 -12.89 -0.49
C VAL A 197 2.59 -13.32 -0.70
N ASP A 198 2.90 -14.00 -1.82
CA ASP A 198 4.27 -14.45 -2.14
C ASP A 198 5.25 -13.28 -2.37
N LYS A 199 4.93 -12.41 -3.33
CA LYS A 199 5.85 -11.36 -3.82
C LYS A 199 5.89 -10.14 -2.94
N ALA A 200 4.72 -9.67 -2.52
CA ALA A 200 4.60 -8.42 -1.78
C ALA A 200 4.49 -8.66 -0.27
N GLY A 201 4.35 -9.89 0.23
CA GLY A 201 4.28 -10.16 1.67
C GLY A 201 3.02 -9.58 2.32
N PHE A 202 1.91 -9.53 1.59
CA PHE A 202 0.61 -9.30 2.19
C PHE A 202 0.20 -10.47 3.08
N GLN A 203 -0.65 -10.21 4.06
CA GLN A 203 -1.44 -11.25 4.72
C GLN A 203 -2.88 -11.24 4.19
N ILE A 204 -3.55 -12.39 4.23
CA ILE A 204 -5.00 -12.46 4.03
C ILE A 204 -5.68 -12.21 5.37
N GLY A 205 -6.59 -11.23 5.40
CA GLY A 205 -7.22 -10.78 6.65
C GLY A 205 -6.24 -10.05 7.59
N TRP A 206 -6.67 -9.87 8.83
CA TRP A 206 -6.05 -8.93 9.79
C TRP A 206 -5.52 -9.62 11.05
N HIS A 207 -4.84 -10.76 10.88
CA HIS A 207 -4.41 -11.61 11.99
C HIS A 207 -3.07 -11.15 12.61
N GLY A 208 -2.14 -10.68 11.76
CA GLY A 208 -0.85 -10.17 12.17
C GLY A 208 -0.84 -8.65 12.36
N ASN A 209 -0.16 -8.19 13.42
CA ASN A 209 0.13 -6.78 13.62
C ASN A 209 1.27 -6.31 12.72
N ASN A 210 1.29 -5.02 12.39
CA ASN A 210 2.31 -4.36 11.57
C ASN A 210 2.55 -5.05 10.22
N ARG A 211 1.46 -5.45 9.58
CA ARG A 211 1.45 -6.05 8.25
C ARG A 211 0.38 -5.41 7.40
N LYS A 212 0.69 -5.24 6.12
CA LYS A 212 -0.30 -4.88 5.10
C LYS A 212 -1.17 -6.10 4.78
N ALA A 213 -2.44 -5.86 4.51
CA ALA A 213 -3.45 -6.91 4.42
C ALA A 213 -4.25 -6.81 3.12
N LEU A 214 -4.72 -7.96 2.66
CA LEU A 214 -5.75 -8.10 1.65
C LEU A 214 -7.03 -8.59 2.31
N GLU A 215 -8.19 -8.07 1.92
CA GLU A 215 -9.45 -8.69 2.35
C GLU A 215 -9.58 -10.10 1.75
N PRO A 216 -10.09 -11.08 2.53
CA PRO A 216 -10.36 -12.42 2.02
C PRO A 216 -11.49 -12.41 0.99
N ALA A 217 -11.53 -13.43 0.14
CA ALA A 217 -12.56 -13.61 -0.89
C ALA A 217 -13.99 -13.63 -0.34
N SER A 218 -14.18 -14.04 0.92
CA SER A 218 -15.48 -14.02 1.60
C SER A 218 -16.03 -12.60 1.85
N ILE A 219 -15.18 -11.58 1.77
CA ILE A 219 -15.55 -10.16 1.91
C ILE A 219 -15.45 -9.45 0.56
N ALA A 220 -14.36 -9.68 -0.17
CA ALA A 220 -14.06 -9.04 -1.45
C ALA A 220 -13.91 -10.08 -2.58
N PRO A 221 -14.98 -10.76 -3.01
CA PRO A 221 -14.84 -11.89 -3.93
C PRO A 221 -14.29 -11.51 -5.31
N THR A 222 -14.64 -10.32 -5.81
CA THR A 222 -14.38 -9.90 -7.20
C THR A 222 -13.62 -8.56 -7.26
N TRP A 223 -12.86 -8.24 -6.22
CA TRP A 223 -11.93 -7.11 -6.21
C TRP A 223 -10.85 -7.38 -5.15
N LEU A 224 -9.76 -6.62 -5.19
CA LEU A 224 -8.73 -6.65 -4.17
C LEU A 224 -8.80 -5.39 -3.32
N HIS A 225 -9.24 -5.52 -2.08
CA HIS A 225 -9.07 -4.49 -1.06
C HIS A 225 -7.68 -4.66 -0.43
N MET A 226 -6.86 -3.62 -0.46
CA MET A 226 -5.52 -3.57 0.14
C MET A 226 -5.50 -2.53 1.26
N ASP A 227 -4.95 -2.85 2.44
CA ASP A 227 -4.83 -1.87 3.52
C ASP A 227 -3.64 -2.03 4.46
N VAL A 228 -3.40 -0.98 5.26
CA VAL A 228 -2.38 -0.91 6.31
C VAL A 228 -2.98 -0.73 7.71
N ARG A 229 -4.22 -1.16 7.94
CA ARG A 229 -4.93 -0.88 9.21
C ARG A 229 -4.36 -1.60 10.44
N CYS A 230 -3.58 -2.65 10.21
CA CYS A 230 -2.95 -3.45 11.27
C CYS A 230 -1.63 -2.87 11.77
N TYR A 231 -1.16 -1.76 11.19
CA TYR A 231 0.04 -1.09 11.66
C TYR A 231 -0.24 -0.31 12.95
N SER A 232 0.73 -0.35 13.87
CA SER A 232 0.70 0.42 15.11
C SER A 232 0.73 1.93 14.84
N GLN A 233 0.23 2.72 15.80
CA GLN A 233 0.03 4.17 15.64
C GLN A 233 1.28 4.93 15.17
N LYS A 234 2.48 4.53 15.61
CA LYS A 234 3.73 5.17 15.20
C LYS A 234 3.98 5.08 13.69
N TYR A 235 3.51 4.01 13.05
CA TYR A 235 3.60 3.82 11.61
C TYR A 235 2.43 4.47 10.86
N LEU A 236 1.39 4.92 11.55
CA LEU A 236 0.25 5.66 11.01
C LEU A 236 0.29 7.15 11.41
N ALA A 237 1.49 7.70 11.61
CA ALA A 237 1.68 9.12 11.85
C ALA A 237 1.36 9.94 10.59
N ASP A 238 0.95 11.20 10.79
CA ASP A 238 0.47 12.10 9.72
C ASP A 238 1.49 12.28 8.59
N ILE A 239 2.79 12.20 8.90
CA ILE A 239 3.91 12.27 7.95
C ILE A 239 3.89 11.17 6.87
N PHE A 240 3.16 10.08 7.09
CA PHE A 240 3.04 8.98 6.16
C PHE A 240 1.81 9.07 5.27
N PHE A 241 1.04 10.17 5.32
CA PHE A 241 -0.13 10.37 4.48
C PHE A 241 0.13 11.48 3.47
N VAL A 242 -0.33 11.25 2.24
CA VAL A 242 -0.10 12.15 1.10
C VAL A 242 -1.38 12.42 0.33
N THR A 243 -1.41 13.56 -0.33
CA THR A 243 -2.53 14.07 -1.12
C THR A 243 -2.20 14.22 -2.60
N ASP A 244 -0.93 14.06 -2.95
CA ASP A 244 -0.43 14.16 -4.32
C ASP A 244 0.81 13.27 -4.55
N GLU A 245 1.11 13.05 -5.84
CA GLU A 245 2.22 12.21 -6.30
C GLU A 245 3.59 12.80 -5.94
N THR A 246 3.74 14.12 -5.86
CA THR A 246 5.03 14.78 -5.57
C THR A 246 5.50 14.60 -4.14
N GLN A 247 4.61 14.12 -3.25
CA GLN A 247 4.91 13.77 -1.87
C GLN A 247 5.37 12.30 -1.69
N LEU A 248 5.37 11.50 -2.76
CA LEU A 248 5.95 10.14 -2.84
C LEU A 248 7.37 10.17 -3.39
#